data_AF-A0A3N5CPH8-F1
#
_entry.id   AF-A0A3N5CPH8-F1
#
_cell.length_a   1.000
_cell.length_b   1.000
_cell.length_c   1.000
_cell.angle_alpha   90.00
_cell.angle_beta   90.00
_cell.angle_gamma   90.00
#
_symmetry.space_group_name_H-M   'P 1'
#
loop_
_entity.id
_entity.type
_entity.pdbx_description
1 polymer ?
#
loop_
_entity_poly.entity_id
_entity_poly.type
_entity_poly.pdbx_seq_one_letter_code
_entity_poly.pdbx_strand_id
1 'polypeptide(L)'
;MTETTTLLRDIADEVRDPDGAGTLPADLMERIDEALARQSPQSDDSLADQEVEEAAALIAKSQGLNWNETCAYEADPDAWPGFCDSSTCIAAHFEDHDPDWARKYYLAIARAVLDLTR
;
A
#
# COMPACT_ATOMS: atom_id res chain seq x y z
N MET A 1 -7.76 15.42 2.03
CA MET A 1 -8.42 14.99 0.78
C MET A 1 -9.86 14.62 1.11
N THR A 2 -10.66 15.60 1.55
CA THR A 2 -11.91 15.33 2.29
C THR A 2 -13.15 15.93 1.63
N GLU A 3 -12.97 16.77 0.60
CA GLU A 3 -14.08 17.51 -0.03
C GLU A 3 -14.74 16.75 -1.18
N THR A 4 -13.99 15.90 -1.90
CA THR A 4 -14.50 15.16 -3.07
C THR A 4 -15.45 14.02 -2.69
N THR A 5 -15.24 13.40 -1.52
CA THR A 5 -16.02 12.25 -1.05
C THR A 5 -17.43 12.64 -0.59
N THR A 6 -17.58 13.86 -0.08
CA THR A 6 -18.88 14.42 0.33
C THR A 6 -19.75 14.73 -0.87
N LEU A 7 -19.17 15.30 -1.93
CA LEU A 7 -19.90 15.67 -3.16
C LEU A 7 -20.53 14.45 -3.85
N LEU A 8 -19.84 13.30 -3.87
CA LEU A 8 -20.36 12.07 -4.49
C LEU A 8 -21.46 11.40 -3.66
N ARG A 9 -21.44 11.53 -2.33
CA ARG A 9 -22.52 11.06 -1.46
C ARG A 9 -23.76 11.93 -1.58
N ASP A 10 -23.58 13.25 -1.60
CA ASP A 10 -24.70 14.20 -1.73
C ASP A 10 -25.44 14.02 -3.08
N ILE A 11 -24.70 13.80 -4.17
CA ILE A 11 -25.29 13.49 -5.50
C ILE A 11 -26.04 12.15 -5.48
N ALA A 12 -25.53 11.14 -4.78
CA ALA A 12 -26.18 9.83 -4.69
C ALA A 12 -27.48 9.87 -3.85
N ASP A 13 -27.50 10.68 -2.79
CA ASP A 13 -28.68 10.86 -1.93
C ASP A 13 -29.73 11.77 -2.59
N GLU A 14 -29.33 12.78 -3.37
CA GLU A 14 -30.25 13.66 -4.11
C GLU A 14 -30.94 12.96 -5.30
N VAL A 15 -30.31 11.91 -5.85
CA VAL A 15 -30.90 11.05 -6.89
C VAL A 15 -31.86 10.00 -6.30
N ARG A 16 -31.84 9.80 -4.98
CA ARG A 16 -32.69 8.83 -4.29
C ARG A 16 -34.03 9.46 -3.91
N ASP A 17 -34.86 9.75 -4.90
CA ASP A 17 -36.27 10.14 -4.70
C ASP A 17 -37.07 8.95 -4.12
N PRO A 18 -37.62 9.05 -2.90
CA PRO A 18 -38.38 7.97 -2.29
C PRO A 18 -39.80 7.78 -2.87
N ASP A 19 -40.34 8.69 -3.71
CA ASP A 19 -41.76 8.64 -4.12
C ASP A 19 -42.08 9.02 -5.60
N GLY A 20 -41.12 9.30 -6.49
CA GLY A 20 -41.43 10.04 -7.73
C GLY A 20 -40.79 9.64 -9.08
N ALA A 21 -40.97 8.40 -9.54
CA ALA A 21 -40.98 8.04 -10.99
C ALA A 21 -39.76 8.40 -11.87
N GLY A 22 -38.53 8.16 -11.38
CA GLY A 22 -37.32 8.19 -12.21
C GLY A 22 -36.49 6.92 -12.02
N THR A 23 -36.83 5.81 -12.68
CA THR A 23 -35.85 4.72 -12.84
C THR A 23 -34.68 5.26 -13.64
N LEU A 24 -33.49 5.31 -13.03
CA LEU A 24 -32.25 5.50 -13.78
C LEU A 24 -32.26 4.52 -14.96
N PRO A 25 -31.95 4.98 -16.18
CA PRO A 25 -31.98 4.09 -17.32
C PRO A 25 -30.98 2.95 -17.08
N ALA A 26 -31.36 1.73 -17.47
CA ALA A 26 -30.66 0.51 -17.05
C ALA A 26 -29.16 0.51 -17.43
N ASP A 27 -28.81 1.20 -18.51
CA ASP A 27 -27.43 1.42 -18.94
C ASP A 27 -26.62 2.28 -17.96
N LEU A 28 -27.26 3.23 -17.28
CA LEU A 28 -26.62 4.04 -16.25
C LEU A 28 -26.40 3.24 -14.96
N MET A 29 -27.36 2.40 -14.57
CA MET A 29 -27.21 1.47 -13.46
C MET A 29 -26.06 0.49 -13.71
N GLU A 30 -26.00 -0.10 -14.90
CA GLU A 30 -24.93 -1.02 -15.31
C GLU A 30 -23.55 -0.33 -15.28
N ARG A 31 -23.47 0.93 -15.76
CA ARG A 31 -22.23 1.73 -15.71
C ARG A 31 -21.81 2.11 -14.30
N ILE A 32 -22.76 2.33 -13.39
CA ILE A 32 -22.50 2.61 -11.97
C ILE A 32 -21.99 1.33 -11.30
N ASP A 33 -22.66 0.19 -11.50
CA ASP A 33 -22.24 -1.10 -10.96
C ASP A 33 -20.85 -1.50 -11.49
N GLU A 34 -20.57 -1.28 -12.77
CA GLU A 34 -19.27 -1.54 -13.37
C GLU A 34 -18.18 -0.59 -12.82
N ALA A 35 -18.52 0.69 -12.58
CA ALA A 35 -17.60 1.65 -11.98
C ALA A 35 -17.30 1.32 -10.50
N LEU A 36 -18.29 0.88 -9.74
CA LEU A 36 -18.15 0.44 -8.35
C LEU A 36 -17.39 -0.89 -8.25
N ALA A 37 -17.62 -1.82 -9.18
CA ALA A 37 -16.85 -3.07 -9.27
C ALA A 37 -15.37 -2.82 -9.62
N ARG A 38 -15.07 -1.81 -10.45
CA ARG A 38 -13.69 -1.37 -10.72
C ARG A 38 -13.05 -0.61 -9.56
N GLN A 39 -13.86 0.05 -8.73
CA GLN A 39 -13.45 0.66 -7.46
C GLN A 39 -13.51 -0.32 -6.29
N SER A 40 -13.41 -1.64 -6.57
CA SER A 40 -13.39 -2.67 -5.54
C SER A 40 -12.51 -2.22 -4.38
N PRO A 41 -13.06 -2.17 -3.15
CA PRO A 41 -12.40 -1.52 -2.05
C PRO A 41 -11.14 -2.31 -1.76
N GLN A 42 -9.99 -1.67 -1.98
CA GLN A 42 -8.87 -1.94 -1.10
C GLN A 42 -9.41 -1.66 0.30
N SER A 43 -9.66 -2.72 1.07
CA SER A 43 -10.14 -2.63 2.45
C SER A 43 -9.28 -1.64 3.21
N ASP A 44 -9.84 -0.94 4.20
CA ASP A 44 -9.10 0.01 5.03
C ASP A 44 -7.77 -0.59 5.55
N ASP A 45 -7.77 -1.90 5.86
CA ASP A 45 -6.57 -2.64 6.25
C ASP A 45 -5.49 -2.69 5.14
N SER A 46 -5.88 -2.80 3.86
CA SER A 46 -4.94 -2.83 2.73
C SER A 46 -4.40 -1.44 2.36
N LEU A 47 -5.17 -0.39 2.59
CA LEU A 47 -4.67 0.99 2.48
C LEU A 47 -3.68 1.27 3.62
N ALA A 48 -3.98 0.84 4.84
CA ALA A 48 -3.06 0.95 5.97
C ALA A 48 -1.76 0.16 5.72
N ASP A 49 -1.85 -1.04 5.16
CA ASP A 49 -0.67 -1.83 4.78
C ASP A 49 0.18 -1.12 3.72
N GLN A 50 -0.45 -0.50 2.72
CA GLN A 50 0.26 0.29 1.71
C GLN A 50 0.96 1.51 2.31
N GLU A 51 0.29 2.26 3.19
CA GLU A 51 0.89 3.41 3.89
C GLU A 51 2.11 2.98 4.73
N VAL A 52 2.03 1.81 5.38
CA VAL A 52 3.15 1.23 6.13
C VAL A 52 4.32 0.87 5.21
N GLU A 53 4.06 0.23 4.07
CA GLU A 53 5.10 -0.11 3.09
C GLU A 53 5.77 1.14 2.51
N GLU A 54 5.01 2.17 2.16
CA GLU A 54 5.52 3.43 1.64
C GLU A 54 6.39 4.16 2.68
N ALA A 55 5.94 4.20 3.94
CA ALA A 55 6.71 4.76 5.03
C ALA A 55 8.00 3.96 5.29
N ALA A 56 7.95 2.63 5.28
CA ALA A 56 9.12 1.77 5.46
C ALA A 56 10.16 2.00 4.35
N ALA A 57 9.73 2.11 3.10
CA ALA A 57 10.60 2.42 1.96
C ALA A 57 11.26 3.80 2.09
N LEU A 58 10.54 4.81 2.58
CA LEU A 58 11.11 6.15 2.84
C LEU A 58 12.16 6.14 3.97
N ILE A 59 11.91 5.39 5.05
CA ILE A 59 12.86 5.25 6.15
C ILE A 59 14.14 4.55 5.65
N ALA A 60 14.02 3.45 4.92
CA ALA A 60 15.17 2.77 4.32
C ALA A 60 15.95 3.69 3.39
N LYS A 61 15.26 4.44 2.53
CA LYS A 61 15.86 5.44 1.63
C LYS A 61 16.64 6.52 2.37
N SER A 62 16.15 6.97 3.53
CA SER A 62 16.86 7.98 4.34
C SER A 62 18.22 7.48 4.85
N GLN A 63 18.44 6.17 4.88
CA GLN A 63 19.69 5.51 5.27
C GLN A 63 20.55 5.09 4.06
N GLY A 64 20.20 5.54 2.86
CA GLY A 64 20.90 5.22 1.62
C GLY A 64 20.55 3.86 1.02
N LEU A 65 19.49 3.19 1.50
CA LEU A 65 19.10 1.87 1.04
C LEU A 65 18.01 1.94 -0.05
N ASN A 66 17.97 0.91 -0.90
CA ASN A 66 16.97 0.75 -1.94
C ASN A 66 16.01 -0.38 -1.58
N TRP A 67 14.77 -0.02 -1.24
CA TRP A 67 13.69 -0.95 -0.86
C TRP A 67 13.42 -2.04 -1.91
N ASN A 68 13.53 -1.67 -3.19
CA ASN A 68 13.21 -2.54 -4.32
C ASN A 68 14.44 -3.26 -4.89
N GLU A 69 15.62 -3.01 -4.35
CA GLU A 69 16.81 -3.75 -4.75
C GLU A 69 16.76 -5.15 -4.16
N THR A 70 16.80 -6.16 -5.04
CA THR A 70 16.94 -7.55 -4.64
C THR A 70 18.32 -7.77 -4.03
N CYS A 71 18.38 -8.26 -2.79
CA CYS A 71 19.63 -8.63 -2.15
C CYS A 71 20.26 -9.86 -2.84
N ALA A 72 21.59 -9.96 -2.89
CA ALA A 72 22.27 -11.11 -3.47
C ALA A 72 21.88 -12.45 -2.81
N TYR A 73 21.63 -12.44 -1.50
CA TYR A 73 21.13 -13.61 -0.75
C TYR A 73 19.67 -13.97 -1.07
N GLU A 74 18.87 -13.00 -1.52
CA GLU A 74 17.51 -13.25 -2.00
C GLU A 74 17.52 -13.85 -3.40
N ALA A 75 18.43 -13.35 -4.26
CA ALA A 75 18.59 -13.82 -5.62
C ALA A 75 19.22 -15.23 -5.70
N ASP A 76 20.12 -15.55 -4.76
CA ASP A 76 20.81 -16.85 -4.67
C ASP A 76 20.98 -17.27 -3.20
N PRO A 77 20.08 -18.12 -2.67
CA PRO A 77 20.15 -18.61 -1.30
C PRO A 77 21.39 -19.47 -1.00
N ASP A 78 22.04 -20.02 -2.04
CA ASP A 78 23.25 -20.81 -1.92
C ASP A 78 24.52 -19.94 -2.02
N ALA A 79 24.36 -18.62 -2.16
CA ALA A 79 25.47 -17.68 -2.21
C ALA A 79 26.34 -17.78 -0.94
N TRP A 80 27.65 -17.79 -1.16
CA TRP A 80 28.64 -17.90 -0.09
C TRP A 80 28.56 -16.71 0.90
N PRO A 81 28.86 -16.90 2.21
CA PRO A 81 28.97 -15.79 3.17
C PRO A 81 29.94 -14.71 2.68
N GLY A 82 29.50 -13.46 2.54
CA GLY A 82 30.26 -12.34 1.98
C GLY A 82 30.03 -12.03 0.49
N PHE A 83 29.06 -12.65 -0.19
CA PHE A 83 28.77 -12.37 -1.61
C PHE A 83 27.92 -11.10 -1.85
N CYS A 84 27.33 -10.53 -0.80
CA CYS A 84 26.61 -9.27 -0.89
C CYS A 84 27.59 -8.08 -0.79
N ASP A 85 28.03 -7.56 -1.94
CA ASP A 85 28.91 -6.37 -2.03
C ASP A 85 28.11 -5.08 -2.33
N SER A 86 26.78 -5.14 -2.18
CA SER A 86 25.92 -3.97 -2.39
C SER A 86 25.82 -3.15 -1.11
N SER A 87 26.33 -1.92 -1.17
CA SER A 87 26.17 -0.92 -0.10
C SER A 87 24.78 -0.29 -0.04
N THR A 88 23.87 -0.66 -0.96
CA THR A 88 22.53 -0.06 -1.09
C THR A 88 21.40 -1.07 -0.93
N CYS A 89 21.69 -2.38 -0.90
CA CYS A 89 20.63 -3.38 -0.73
C CYS A 89 19.92 -3.21 0.63
N ILE A 90 18.67 -3.67 0.73
CA ILE A 90 17.86 -3.46 1.95
C ILE A 90 18.51 -4.00 3.23
N ALA A 91 19.38 -5.01 3.11
CA ALA A 91 20.08 -5.64 4.23
C ALA A 91 21.52 -5.14 4.44
N ALA A 92 22.00 -4.11 3.71
CA ALA A 92 23.40 -3.68 3.74
C ALA A 92 23.90 -3.23 5.13
N HIS A 93 22.99 -2.78 6.00
CA HIS A 93 23.30 -2.37 7.37
C HIS A 93 23.07 -3.46 8.42
N PHE A 94 22.75 -4.68 8.01
CA PHE A 94 22.43 -5.81 8.89
C PHE A 94 23.54 -6.86 8.81
N GLU A 95 24.04 -7.29 9.97
CA GLU A 95 25.18 -8.23 10.07
C GLU A 95 24.93 -9.54 9.31
N ASP A 96 23.72 -10.10 9.43
CA ASP A 96 23.37 -11.36 8.79
C ASP A 96 22.96 -11.21 7.31
N HIS A 97 22.88 -9.98 6.79
CA HIS A 97 22.40 -9.67 5.45
C HIS A 97 21.06 -10.35 5.06
N ASP A 98 20.19 -10.64 6.04
CA ASP A 98 18.85 -11.21 5.82
C ASP A 98 17.87 -10.10 5.37
N PRO A 99 17.40 -10.14 4.10
CA PRO A 99 16.53 -9.11 3.55
C PRO A 99 15.10 -9.18 4.10
N ASP A 100 14.62 -10.36 4.51
CA ASP A 100 13.29 -10.51 5.12
C ASP A 100 13.28 -9.92 6.52
N TRP A 101 14.35 -10.16 7.29
CA TRP A 101 14.52 -9.55 8.59
C TRP A 101 14.64 -8.01 8.49
N ALA A 102 15.43 -7.52 7.53
CA ALA A 102 15.57 -6.09 7.29
C ALA A 102 14.23 -5.42 6.94
N ARG A 103 13.43 -6.02 6.05
CA ARG A 103 12.10 -5.50 5.71
C ARG A 103 11.17 -5.46 6.93
N LYS A 104 11.14 -6.52 7.73
CA LYS A 104 10.35 -6.56 8.98
C LYS A 104 10.75 -5.46 9.95
N TYR A 105 12.05 -5.18 10.08
CA TYR A 105 12.55 -4.10 10.92
C TYR A 105 12.01 -2.72 10.49
N TYR A 106 12.10 -2.37 9.20
CA TYR A 106 11.60 -1.10 8.70
C TYR A 106 10.06 -1.00 8.76
N LEU A 107 9.34 -2.09 8.47
CA LEU A 107 7.88 -2.14 8.63
C LEU A 107 7.46 -1.91 10.09
N ALA A 108 8.21 -2.45 11.06
CA ALA A 108 7.94 -2.22 12.47
C ALA A 108 8.13 -0.74 12.87
N ILE A 109 9.18 -0.09 12.35
CA ILE A 109 9.38 1.35 12.57
C ILE A 109 8.26 2.16 11.93
N ALA A 110 7.90 1.85 10.68
CA ALA A 110 6.82 2.52 9.96
C ALA A 110 5.49 2.42 10.73
N ARG A 111 5.13 1.23 11.20
CA ARG A 111 3.94 1.02 12.05
C ARG A 111 4.00 1.86 13.33
N ALA A 112 5.14 1.94 14.00
CA ALA A 112 5.29 2.76 15.20
C ALA A 112 5.16 4.27 14.91
N VAL A 113 5.68 4.75 13.78
CA VAL A 113 5.60 6.16 13.38
C VAL A 113 4.18 6.56 13.00
N LEU A 114 3.43 5.66 12.36
CA LEU A 114 2.05 5.90 11.94
C LEU A 114 1.02 5.63 13.06
N ASP A 115 1.47 5.26 14.27
CA ASP A 115 0.60 4.84 15.38
C ASP A 115 -0.31 3.65 15.02
N LEU A 116 0.20 2.75 14.19
CA LEU A 116 -0.47 1.54 13.69
C LEU A 116 0.01 0.28 14.41
N THR A 117 0.38 0.38 15.69
CA THR A 117 0.77 -0.78 16.50
C THR A 117 -0.46 -1.65 16.79
N ARG A 118 -0.80 -2.55 15.87
CA ARG A 118 -1.80 -3.60 16.03
C ARG A 118 -1.14 -4.97 16.10
#